data_AF-A0A7Y3TDK9-F1
#
_entry.id   AF-A0A7Y3TDK9-F1
#
_cell.length_a   1.000
_cell.length_b   1.000
_cell.length_c   1.000
_cell.angle_alpha   90.00
_cell.angle_beta   90.00
_cell.angle_gamma   90.00
#
_symmetry.space_group_name_H-M   'P 1'
#
loop_
_entity.id
_entity.type
_entity.pdbx_description
1 polymer ?
#
loop_
_entity_poly.entity_id
_entity_poly.type
_entity_poly.pdbx_seq_one_letter_code
_entity_poly.pdbx_strand_id
1 'polypeptide(L)'
;LSLVLIGLGFTIGNYIGGRAADWSLNGAAILFLALLSAVMLLSPVLLVNSLSASITLVIWGIAAFAIVPPLQMRVMQAASEAPGLASSINIGAFNLGNAIGATIGGAVIKAGVSYAFVPVAGGVTALLALGLVALGRRQMQPQPC
;
A
#
# COMPACT_ATOMS: atom_id res chain seq x y z
N LEU A 1 15.54 16.36 -5.32
CA LEU A 1 15.67 15.08 -6.06
C LEU A 1 14.79 13.97 -5.49
N SER A 2 14.76 13.75 -4.16
CA SER A 2 13.99 12.65 -3.55
C SER A 2 12.50 12.63 -3.89
N LEU A 3 11.84 13.80 -3.96
CA LEU A 3 10.44 13.88 -4.39
C LEU A 3 10.24 13.47 -5.85
N VAL A 4 11.23 13.69 -6.72
CA VAL A 4 11.20 13.23 -8.13
C VAL A 4 11.31 11.70 -8.18
N LEU A 5 12.19 11.11 -7.36
CA LEU A 5 12.31 9.66 -7.24
C LEU A 5 11.01 9.02 -6.75
N ILE A 6 10.37 9.63 -5.77
CA ILE A 6 9.05 9.20 -5.27
C ILE A 6 8.01 9.28 -6.40
N GLY A 7 7.94 10.40 -7.12
CA GLY A 7 7.01 10.57 -8.25
C GLY A 7 7.23 9.56 -9.39
N LEU A 8 8.48 9.24 -9.70
CA LEU A 8 8.84 8.16 -10.64
C LEU A 8 8.37 6.80 -10.11
N GLY A 9 8.63 6.52 -8.83
CA GLY A 9 8.16 5.32 -8.16
C GLY A 9 6.64 5.18 -8.25
N PHE A 10 5.89 6.26 -7.99
CA PHE A 10 4.42 6.25 -8.11
C PHE A 10 3.96 5.99 -9.53
N THR A 11 4.57 6.63 -10.53
CA THR A 11 4.23 6.43 -11.94
C THR A 11 4.45 4.97 -12.36
N ILE A 12 5.63 4.43 -12.05
CA ILE A 12 5.99 3.04 -12.34
C ILE A 12 5.07 2.08 -11.59
N GLY A 13 4.81 2.37 -10.31
CA GLY A 13 3.90 1.61 -9.46
C GLY A 13 2.51 1.50 -10.05
N ASN A 14 1.87 2.61 -10.39
CA ASN A 14 0.54 2.59 -11.01
C ASN A 14 0.50 1.77 -12.31
N TYR A 15 1.53 1.89 -13.16
CA TYR A 15 1.61 1.11 -14.39
C TYR A 15 1.74 -0.40 -14.13
N ILE A 16 2.67 -0.80 -13.27
CA ILE A 16 2.88 -2.20 -12.89
C ILE A 16 1.65 -2.75 -12.17
N GLY A 17 1.05 -1.97 -11.28
CA GLY A 17 -0.16 -2.31 -10.54
C GLY A 17 -1.36 -2.54 -11.43
N GLY A 18 -1.55 -1.68 -12.44
CA GLY A 18 -2.58 -1.87 -13.47
C GLY A 18 -2.38 -3.19 -14.23
N ARG A 19 -1.16 -3.45 -14.70
CA ARG A 19 -0.84 -4.71 -15.39
C ARG A 19 -1.01 -5.94 -14.51
N ALA A 20 -0.64 -5.86 -13.23
CA ALA A 20 -0.76 -6.96 -12.28
C ALA A 20 -2.23 -7.24 -11.90
N ALA A 21 -3.10 -6.24 -11.97
CA ALA A 21 -4.53 -6.41 -11.75
C ALA A 21 -5.17 -7.32 -12.80
N ASP A 22 -4.70 -7.25 -14.05
CA ASP A 22 -5.15 -8.14 -15.14
C ASP A 22 -4.82 -9.61 -14.86
N TRP A 23 -3.74 -9.88 -14.12
CA TRP A 23 -3.39 -11.23 -13.69
C TRP A 23 -4.29 -11.73 -12.55
N SER A 24 -4.38 -10.96 -11.47
CA SER A 24 -5.26 -11.27 -10.34
C SER A 24 -5.37 -10.09 -9.39
N LEU A 25 -6.59 -9.59 -9.15
CA LEU A 25 -6.82 -8.52 -8.16
C LEU A 25 -6.34 -8.91 -6.76
N ASN A 26 -6.65 -10.14 -6.31
CA ASN A 26 -6.23 -10.63 -4.99
C ASN A 26 -4.72 -10.93 -4.97
N GLY A 27 -4.19 -11.54 -6.03
CA GLY A 27 -2.76 -11.84 -6.13
C GLY A 27 -1.90 -10.57 -6.10
N ALA A 28 -2.28 -9.56 -6.88
CA ALA A 28 -1.64 -8.26 -6.92
C ALA A 28 -1.70 -7.53 -5.57
N ALA A 29 -2.88 -7.52 -4.92
CA ALA A 29 -3.02 -6.91 -3.60
C ALA A 29 -2.11 -7.58 -2.54
N ILE A 30 -2.07 -8.91 -2.49
CA ILE A 30 -1.18 -9.66 -1.59
C ILE A 30 0.28 -9.34 -1.88
N LEU A 31 0.68 -9.36 -3.15
CA LEU A 31 2.06 -9.09 -3.57
C LEU A 31 2.54 -7.71 -3.14
N PHE A 32 1.78 -6.66 -3.46
CA PHE A 32 2.19 -5.29 -3.17
C PHE A 32 2.07 -4.92 -1.71
N LEU A 33 1.08 -5.47 -0.97
CA LEU A 33 1.02 -5.31 0.49
C LEU A 33 2.19 -5.99 1.19
N ALA A 34 2.58 -7.19 0.76
CA ALA A 34 3.73 -7.89 1.31
C ALA A 34 5.03 -7.12 1.02
N LEU A 35 5.22 -6.65 -0.22
CA LEU A 35 6.37 -5.83 -0.59
C LEU A 35 6.43 -4.52 0.21
N LEU A 36 5.31 -3.79 0.28
CA LEU A 36 5.21 -2.53 1.01
C LEU A 36 5.50 -2.74 2.50
N SER A 37 4.91 -3.77 3.10
CA SER A 37 5.15 -4.13 4.50
C SER A 37 6.63 -4.46 4.74
N ALA A 38 7.24 -5.31 3.91
CA ALA A 38 8.64 -5.70 4.06
C ALA A 38 9.59 -4.49 3.97
N VAL A 39 9.43 -3.64 2.95
CA VAL A 39 10.26 -2.44 2.76
C VAL A 39 10.12 -1.48 3.95
N MET A 40 8.91 -1.30 4.46
CA MET A 40 8.64 -0.40 5.58
C MET A 40 9.13 -0.95 6.93
N LEU A 41 9.01 -2.25 7.17
CA LEU A 41 9.54 -2.90 8.38
C LEU A 41 11.08 -2.93 8.40
N LEU A 42 11.72 -3.06 7.24
CA LEU A 42 13.18 -3.01 7.10
C LEU A 42 13.75 -1.59 7.08
N SER A 43 12.91 -0.55 7.11
CA SER A 43 13.37 0.84 7.05
C SER A 43 14.44 1.25 8.08
N PRO A 44 14.50 0.73 9.33
CA PRO A 44 15.57 1.07 10.27
C PRO A 44 16.97 0.72 9.79
N VAL A 45 17.11 -0.30 8.93
CA VAL A 45 18.39 -0.71 8.36
C VAL A 45 18.58 -0.21 6.93
N LEU A 46 17.50 0.13 6.22
CA LEU A 46 17.54 0.63 4.85
C LEU A 46 17.77 2.16 4.74
N LEU A 47 17.47 2.91 5.80
CA LEU A 47 17.55 4.38 5.80
C LEU A 47 18.81 4.91 6.49
N VAL A 48 19.94 4.21 6.34
CA VAL A 48 21.21 4.51 7.03
C VAL A 48 22.07 5.54 6.31
N ASN A 49 21.91 5.71 4.99
CA ASN A 49 22.65 6.70 4.20
C ASN A 49 21.82 7.19 2.99
N SER A 50 22.26 8.28 2.35
CA SER A 50 21.51 8.93 1.27
C SER A 50 21.25 8.04 0.06
N LEU A 51 22.18 7.15 -0.29
CA LEU A 51 22.05 6.26 -1.44
C LEU A 51 21.00 5.16 -1.16
N SER A 52 21.15 4.46 -0.03
CA SER A 52 20.20 3.44 0.43
C SER A 52 18.79 4.02 0.62
N ALA A 53 18.67 5.22 1.18
CA ALA A 53 17.40 5.92 1.31
C ALA A 53 16.78 6.24 -0.06
N SER A 54 17.57 6.71 -1.02
CA SER A 54 17.08 7.03 -2.38
C SER A 54 16.53 5.79 -3.10
N ILE A 55 17.25 4.67 -3.03
CA ILE A 55 16.79 3.40 -3.60
C ILE A 55 15.52 2.92 -2.89
N THR A 56 15.51 2.99 -1.56
CA THR A 56 14.35 2.59 -0.74
C THR A 56 13.11 3.41 -1.07
N LEU A 57 13.25 4.73 -1.28
CA LEU A 57 12.14 5.61 -1.65
C LEU A 57 11.53 5.24 -3.01
N VAL A 58 12.34 4.83 -3.99
CA VAL A 58 11.83 4.37 -5.30
C VAL A 58 11.05 3.07 -5.12
N ILE A 59 11.63 2.07 -4.43
CA ILE A 59 10.99 0.77 -4.21
C ILE A 59 9.69 0.94 -3.41
N TRP A 60 9.74 1.74 -2.34
CA TRP A 60 8.58 2.10 -1.55
C TRP A 60 7.51 2.79 -2.40
N GLY A 61 7.90 3.75 -3.25
CA GLY A 61 6.96 4.45 -4.13
C GLY A 61 6.26 3.52 -5.12
N ILE A 62 7.01 2.58 -5.72
CA ILE A 62 6.44 1.54 -6.59
C ILE A 62 5.43 0.70 -5.80
N ALA A 63 5.81 0.17 -4.65
CA ALA A 63 4.94 -0.69 -3.85
C ALA A 63 3.68 0.05 -3.33
N ALA A 64 3.84 1.29 -2.88
CA ALA A 64 2.78 2.10 -2.29
C ALA A 64 1.69 2.47 -3.31
N PHE A 65 2.04 2.66 -4.58
CA PHE A 65 1.08 3.00 -5.63
C PHE A 65 0.69 1.84 -6.54
N ALA A 66 1.45 0.74 -6.57
CA ALA A 66 1.06 -0.44 -7.36
C ALA A 66 -0.17 -1.16 -6.80
N ILE A 67 -0.49 -0.99 -5.51
CA ILE A 67 -1.73 -1.52 -4.93
C ILE A 67 -2.98 -0.74 -5.33
N VAL A 68 -2.82 0.53 -5.73
CA VAL A 68 -3.96 1.44 -5.96
C VAL A 68 -4.85 0.99 -7.12
N PRO A 69 -4.33 0.65 -8.33
CA PRO A 69 -5.18 0.23 -9.43
C PRO A 69 -5.97 -1.07 -9.15
N PRO A 70 -5.37 -2.17 -8.63
CA PRO A 70 -6.13 -3.37 -8.28
C PRO A 70 -7.29 -3.10 -7.30
N LEU A 71 -7.09 -2.25 -6.28
CA LEU A 71 -8.14 -1.93 -5.31
C LEU A 71 -9.24 -1.06 -5.93
N GLN A 72 -8.86 -0.05 -6.72
CA GLN A 72 -9.80 0.78 -7.47
C GLN A 72 -10.69 -0.06 -8.38
N MET A 73 -10.10 -0.95 -9.17
CA MET A 73 -10.84 -1.86 -10.05
C MET A 73 -11.77 -2.78 -9.27
N ARG A 74 -11.32 -3.31 -8.12
CA ARG A 74 -12.15 -4.18 -7.27
C ARG A 74 -13.38 -3.46 -6.74
N VAL A 75 -13.24 -2.23 -6.26
CA VAL A 75 -14.37 -1.43 -5.77
C VAL A 75 -15.33 -1.09 -6.90
N MET A 76 -14.80 -0.73 -8.07
CA MET A 76 -15.62 -0.46 -9.25
C MET A 76 -16.39 -1.69 -9.73
N GLN A 77 -15.78 -2.88 -9.73
CA GLN A 77 -16.45 -4.13 -10.11
C GLN A 77 -17.54 -4.53 -9.11
N ALA A 78 -17.35 -4.26 -7.83
CA ALA A 78 -18.34 -4.55 -6.79
C ALA A 78 -19.61 -3.68 -6.89
N ALA A 79 -19.52 -2.52 -7.53
CA ALA A 79 -20.61 -1.56 -7.71
C ALA A 79 -20.75 -1.15 -9.18
N SER A 80 -20.89 -2.15 -10.06
CA SER A 80 -20.98 -1.96 -11.51
C SER A 80 -22.17 -1.10 -11.94
N GLU A 81 -23.27 -1.12 -11.19
CA GLU A 81 -24.46 -0.31 -11.44
C GLU A 81 -24.33 1.15 -11.00
N ALA A 82 -23.33 1.48 -10.16
CA ALA A 82 -23.07 2.84 -9.70
C ALA A 82 -21.56 3.19 -9.64
N PRO A 83 -20.86 3.23 -10.79
CA PRO A 83 -19.41 3.46 -10.83
C PRO A 83 -18.96 4.80 -10.23
N GLY A 84 -19.79 5.84 -10.36
CA GLY A 84 -19.54 7.15 -9.79
C GLY A 84 -19.49 7.12 -8.26
N LEU A 85 -20.46 6.47 -7.62
CA LEU A 85 -20.49 6.28 -6.16
C LEU A 85 -19.32 5.41 -5.70
N ALA A 86 -19.01 4.34 -6.44
CA ALA A 86 -17.86 3.47 -6.16
C ALA A 86 -16.54 4.26 -6.15
N SER A 87 -16.33 5.12 -7.14
CA SER A 87 -15.17 6.00 -7.23
C SER A 87 -15.10 6.97 -6.06
N SER A 88 -16.20 7.66 -5.73
CA SER A 88 -16.26 8.59 -4.59
C SER A 88 -15.94 7.92 -3.26
N ILE A 89 -16.48 6.72 -3.01
CA ILE A 89 -16.18 5.93 -1.81
C ILE A 89 -14.70 5.54 -1.78
N ASN A 90 -14.13 5.09 -2.89
CA ASN A 90 -12.73 4.71 -2.95
C ASN A 90 -11.79 5.90 -2.66
N ILE A 91 -12.07 7.07 -3.23
CA ILE A 91 -11.32 8.30 -2.94
C ILE A 91 -11.52 8.74 -1.47
N GLY A 92 -12.73 8.61 -0.94
CA GLY A 92 -13.02 8.86 0.48
C GLY A 92 -12.20 7.96 1.41
N ALA A 93 -12.17 6.66 1.13
CA ALA A 93 -11.39 5.67 1.88
C ALA A 93 -9.88 5.95 1.81
N PHE A 94 -9.37 6.35 0.64
CA PHE A 94 -7.97 6.75 0.48
C PHE A 94 -7.60 7.96 1.35
N ASN A 95 -8.45 9.00 1.36
CA ASN A 95 -8.23 10.17 2.19
C ASN A 95 -8.33 9.87 3.69
N LEU A 96 -9.29 9.02 4.09
CA LEU A 96 -9.38 8.54 5.48
C LEU A 96 -8.12 7.77 5.87
N GLY A 97 -7.60 6.91 4.97
CA GLY A 97 -6.32 6.23 5.15
C GLY A 97 -5.16 7.19 5.37
N ASN A 98 -5.07 8.28 4.60
CA ASN A 98 -4.06 9.31 4.79
C ASN A 98 -4.19 10.01 6.16
N ALA A 99 -5.41 10.31 6.60
CA ALA A 99 -5.65 10.93 7.92
C ALA A 99 -5.24 9.99 9.07
N ILE A 100 -5.60 8.70 8.98
CA ILE A 100 -5.21 7.68 9.95
C ILE A 100 -3.69 7.49 9.94
N GLY A 101 -3.08 7.39 8.76
CA GLY A 101 -1.64 7.25 8.59
C GLY A 101 -0.85 8.42 9.16
N ALA A 102 -1.30 9.66 8.90
CA ALA A 102 -0.71 10.86 9.49
C ALA A 102 -0.81 10.86 11.02
N THR A 103 -1.96 10.43 11.56
CA THR A 103 -2.16 10.33 13.02
C THR A 103 -1.23 9.28 13.65
N ILE A 104 -1.11 8.09 13.04
CA ILE A 104 -0.20 7.03 13.50
C ILE A 104 1.26 7.53 13.43
N GLY A 105 1.68 8.12 12.31
CA GLY A 105 3.02 8.66 12.15
C GLY A 105 3.33 9.76 13.17
N GLY A 106 2.39 10.67 13.40
CA GLY A 106 2.49 11.71 14.42
C GLY A 106 2.62 11.15 15.84
N ALA A 107 1.88 10.07 16.16
CA ALA A 107 1.99 9.39 17.45
C ALA A 107 3.38 8.76 17.65
N VAL A 108 3.95 8.15 16.61
CA VAL A 108 5.32 7.59 16.65
C VAL A 108 6.35 8.70 16.91
N ILE A 109 6.24 9.84 16.22
CA ILE A 109 7.13 10.98 16.42
C ILE A 109 6.98 11.52 17.85
N LYS A 110 5.74 11.65 18.36
CA LYS A 110 5.47 12.13 19.72
C LYS A 110 6.02 11.19 20.81
N ALA A 111 6.12 9.89 20.52
CA ALA A 111 6.72 8.92 21.44
C ALA A 111 8.25 9.09 21.59
N GLY A 112 8.90 9.96 20.79
CA GLY A 112 10.32 10.27 20.90
C GLY A 112 11.25 9.18 20.35
N VAL A 113 10.72 8.20 19.62
CA VAL A 113 11.53 7.18 18.93
C VAL A 113 12.14 7.75 17.65
N SER A 114 13.15 7.07 17.11
CA SER A 114 13.80 7.48 15.86
C SER A 114 12.80 7.58 14.70
N TYR A 115 12.98 8.57 13.82
CA TYR A 115 12.17 8.75 12.60
C TYR A 115 12.15 7.52 11.69
N ALA A 116 13.17 6.66 11.78
CA ALA A 116 13.22 5.40 11.05
C ALA A 116 12.14 4.39 11.49
N PHE A 117 11.47 4.62 12.62
CA PHE A 117 10.31 3.81 13.07
C PHE A 117 8.96 4.32 12.54
N VAL A 118 8.91 5.52 11.94
CA VAL A 118 7.67 6.02 11.31
C VAL A 118 7.24 5.09 10.17
N PRO A 119 8.11 4.68 9.23
CA PRO A 119 7.73 3.69 8.23
C PRO A 119 7.43 2.32 8.87
N VAL A 120 8.12 1.90 9.94
CA VAL A 120 7.82 0.62 10.62
C VAL A 120 6.34 0.55 11.04
N ALA A 121 5.78 1.61 11.62
CA ALA A 121 4.36 1.65 11.97
C ALA A 121 3.45 1.52 10.75
N GLY A 122 3.79 2.16 9.62
CA GLY A 122 3.09 1.96 8.36
C GLY A 122 3.24 0.54 7.80
N GLY A 123 4.40 -0.09 7.99
CA GLY A 123 4.67 -1.48 7.63
C GLY A 123 3.84 -2.48 8.42
N VAL A 124 3.61 -2.22 9.71
CA VAL A 124 2.66 -2.98 10.55
C VAL A 124 1.23 -2.80 10.06
N THR A 125 0.81 -1.57 9.75
CA THR A 125 -0.53 -1.32 9.17
C THR A 125 -0.72 -2.04 7.84
N ALA A 126 0.29 -2.04 6.95
CA ALA A 126 0.27 -2.80 5.71
C ALA A 126 0.22 -4.31 5.95
N LEU A 127 0.91 -4.82 6.98
CA LEU A 127 0.86 -6.23 7.37
C LEU A 127 -0.53 -6.64 7.87
N LEU A 128 -1.20 -5.78 8.64
CA LEU A 128 -2.57 -6.00 9.07
C LEU A 128 -3.52 -6.03 7.87
N ALA A 129 -3.38 -5.10 6.93
CA ALA A 129 -4.14 -5.10 5.68
C ALA A 129 -3.90 -6.38 4.85
N LEU A 130 -2.65 -6.86 4.79
CA LEU A 130 -2.30 -8.13 4.15
C LEU A 130 -3.03 -9.31 4.81
N GLY A 131 -3.06 -9.33 6.15
CA GLY A 131 -3.81 -10.32 6.92
C GLY A 131 -5.30 -10.32 6.58
N LEU A 132 -5.92 -9.13 6.49
CA LEU A 132 -7.32 -8.99 6.10
C LEU A 132 -7.59 -9.53 4.69
N VAL A 133 -6.73 -9.21 3.72
CA VAL A 133 -6.88 -9.71 2.34
C VAL A 133 -6.72 -11.24 2.29
N ALA A 134 -5.76 -11.79 3.04
CA ALA A 134 -5.53 -13.24 3.11
C ALA A 134 -6.71 -13.99 3.75
N LEU A 135 -7.31 -13.43 4.81
CA LEU A 135 -8.50 -13.98 5.47
C LEU A 135 -9.73 -13.90 4.55
N GLY A 136 -9.95 -12.76 3.90
CA GLY A 136 -11.06 -12.60 2.95
C GLY A 136 -10.99 -13.55 1.76
N ARG A 137 -9.77 -13.92 1.32
CA ARG A 137 -9.59 -14.95 0.27
C ARG A 137 -10.07 -16.34 0.71
N ARG A 138 -9.84 -16.73 1.98
CA ARG A 138 -10.27 -18.03 2.50
C ARG A 138 -11.80 -18.18 2.51
N GLN A 139 -12.51 -17.08 2.76
CA GLN A 139 -13.98 -17.09 2.78
C GLN A 139 -14.61 -17.24 1.40
N MET A 140 -13.90 -16.85 0.33
CA MET A 140 -14.38 -17.00 -1.05
C MET A 140 -13.97 -18.33 -1.72
N GLN A 141 -13.24 -19.22 -1.02
CA GLN A 141 -13.02 -20.58 -1.51
C GLN A 141 -14.26 -21.42 -1.19
N PRO A 142 -14.87 -22.10 -2.18
CA PRO A 142 -15.99 -23.00 -1.93
C PRO A 142 -15.58 -24.08 -0.92
N GLN A 143 -16.37 -24.29 0.12
CA GLN A 143 -16.21 -25.46 1.00
C GLN A 143 -16.31 -26.72 0.13
N PRO A 144 -15.32 -27.63 0.16
CA PRO A 144 -15.48 -28.92 -0.51
C PRO A 144 -16.65 -29.69 0.14
N CYS A 145 -17.57 -30.15 -0.69
CA CYS A 145 -18.74 -30.96 -0.31
C CYS A 145 -18.37 -32.24 0.43
#